data_AF-A0A0B3XWS0-F1
#
_entry.id   AF-A0A0B3XWS0-F1
#
_cell.length_a   1.000
_cell.length_b   1.000
_cell.length_c   1.000
_cell.angle_alpha   90.00
_cell.angle_beta   90.00
_cell.angle_gamma   90.00
#
_symmetry.space_group_name_H-M   'P 1'
#
loop_
_entity.id
_entity.type
_entity.pdbx_description
1 polymer ?
#
loop_
_entity_poly.entity_id
_entity_poly.type
_entity_poly.pdbx_seq_one_letter_code
_entity_poly.pdbx_strand_id
1 'polypeptide(L)'
;MVAGLRTSLKIGFLSAIIFTSGCVSNSQSGLYGGNFDHEEAAKTRMSLGLTYLQNNNYTQAKKNLDKALAFNPRSADVQYAMAYYYQLVGDNLRAEEYYETAIDLAPDNGDIANSYGAFKCQNGEYEKAKAYFFDAINNRLYANAAQTYENLALCAQSQGKLDEAIDYFQDALKHQPARGKSLFLLSELYTVSEQWELAESTLRKYERVAKVTPDSLWLAYEIAKGKGDVEKATGYGEMMVSLFPESELTKRYIAKRDSMQSRVVKTVKSSSSEQTSKQSISEQSEALSAQQALSNGEAEPTTSDKGITEEQSAASDDEQTTTAQVRADDKKINAELSAQSDKFHVVKEGENLYRISLLYNIRMTTLQEWNNLENTGAIIAGQTLWLVPPSMQEE
;
A
#
# COMPACT_ATOMS: atom_id res chain seq x y z
N MET A 1 -39.87 -3.90 -78.95
CA MET A 1 -40.83 -3.61 -77.86
C MET A 1 -40.07 -2.87 -76.76
N VAL A 2 -40.21 -1.54 -76.73
CA VAL A 2 -39.64 -0.64 -75.71
C VAL A 2 -40.63 0.51 -75.53
N ALA A 3 -40.71 1.03 -74.29
CA ALA A 3 -41.35 2.26 -73.83
C ALA A 3 -42.90 2.23 -73.76
N GLY A 4 -43.55 2.60 -72.65
CA GLY A 4 -43.16 3.52 -71.57
C GLY A 4 -44.00 4.80 -71.69
N LEU A 5 -45.20 4.79 -71.11
CA LEU A 5 -46.18 5.87 -71.23
C LEU A 5 -45.96 6.97 -70.17
N ARG A 6 -45.86 8.20 -70.69
CA ARG A 6 -46.04 9.54 -70.07
C ARG A 6 -47.45 9.66 -69.42
N THR A 7 -47.86 10.53 -68.50
CA THR A 7 -47.41 11.85 -67.99
C THR A 7 -48.35 12.31 -66.85
N SER A 8 -47.79 12.94 -65.80
CA SER A 8 -48.25 14.12 -64.99
C SER A 8 -49.73 14.42 -64.66
N LEU A 9 -50.05 14.63 -63.37
CA LEU A 9 -50.97 15.70 -62.90
C LEU A 9 -50.72 16.11 -61.43
N LYS A 10 -51.21 17.30 -61.07
CA LYS A 10 -50.70 18.32 -60.14
C LYS A 10 -51.04 18.17 -58.65
N ILE A 11 -50.23 18.89 -57.88
CA ILE A 11 -50.25 19.24 -56.45
C ILE A 11 -51.58 19.87 -55.99
N GLY A 12 -52.03 19.48 -54.79
CA GLY A 12 -53.01 20.20 -53.96
C GLY A 12 -52.62 20.11 -52.48
N PHE A 13 -52.20 21.24 -51.91
CA PHE A 13 -51.89 21.47 -50.49
C PHE A 13 -53.19 21.63 -49.69
N LEU A 14 -53.35 20.99 -48.51
CA LEU A 14 -53.75 21.65 -47.24
C LEU A 14 -53.93 20.66 -46.08
N SER A 15 -53.30 21.03 -44.94
CA SER A 15 -53.71 20.81 -43.55
C SER A 15 -54.01 19.38 -43.05
N ALA A 16 -53.02 18.80 -42.37
CA ALA A 16 -53.28 17.86 -41.28
C ALA A 16 -52.66 18.40 -39.98
N ILE A 17 -53.54 18.56 -39.01
CA ILE A 17 -53.45 19.31 -37.76
C ILE A 17 -52.40 18.76 -36.77
N ILE A 18 -51.76 19.74 -36.14
CA ILE A 18 -50.88 19.77 -34.97
C ILE A 18 -51.34 18.91 -33.77
N PHE A 19 -50.37 18.21 -33.19
CA PHE A 19 -50.14 17.87 -31.78
C PHE A 19 -51.32 17.92 -30.80
N THR A 20 -51.69 16.76 -30.26
CA THR A 20 -51.94 16.59 -28.82
C THR A 20 -51.63 15.14 -28.39
N SER A 21 -50.35 14.80 -28.25
CA SER A 21 -49.96 13.75 -27.30
C SER A 21 -50.01 14.34 -25.90
N GLY A 22 -51.22 14.55 -25.39
CA GLY A 22 -51.42 14.81 -23.98
C GLY A 22 -51.13 13.52 -23.24
N CYS A 23 -49.96 13.42 -22.61
CA CYS A 23 -49.81 12.52 -21.48
C CYS A 23 -50.78 13.02 -20.41
N VAL A 24 -51.95 12.38 -20.31
CA VAL A 24 -52.77 12.48 -19.11
C VAL A 24 -51.93 11.87 -18.00
N SER A 25 -51.26 12.71 -17.21
CA SER A 25 -50.79 12.31 -15.89
C SER A 25 -52.05 12.11 -15.05
N ASN A 26 -52.58 10.89 -15.11
CA ASN A 26 -53.65 10.47 -14.25
C ASN A 26 -53.05 10.28 -12.86
N SER A 27 -52.90 11.36 -12.10
CA SER A 27 -52.63 11.25 -10.67
C SER A 27 -53.93 10.75 -10.03
N GLN A 28 -54.14 9.44 -10.08
CA GLN A 28 -55.11 8.77 -9.24
C GLN A 28 -54.64 8.92 -7.79
N SER A 29 -54.98 10.06 -7.20
CA SER A 29 -54.92 10.34 -5.78
C SER A 29 -55.86 9.37 -5.08
N GLY A 30 -55.35 8.19 -4.71
CA GLY A 30 -56.12 7.21 -3.95
C GLY A 30 -55.71 5.74 -4.06
N LEU A 31 -54.84 5.34 -4.99
CA LEU A 31 -54.49 3.90 -5.15
C LEU A 31 -53.12 3.48 -4.58
N TYR A 32 -52.26 4.42 -4.21
CA TYR A 32 -51.04 4.16 -3.43
C TYR A 32 -51.18 4.76 -2.03
N GLY A 33 -52.22 4.35 -1.31
CA GLY A 33 -52.33 4.57 0.14
C GLY A 33 -51.50 3.57 0.94
N GLY A 34 -50.40 3.06 0.39
CA GLY A 34 -49.45 2.24 1.11
C GLY A 34 -48.59 3.16 1.98
N ASN A 35 -48.52 2.88 3.28
CA ASN A 35 -47.66 3.58 4.22
C ASN A 35 -46.26 3.75 3.61
N PHE A 36 -45.80 4.99 3.44
CA PHE A 36 -44.48 5.24 2.84
C PHE A 36 -43.41 4.64 3.76
N ASP A 37 -42.70 3.63 3.25
CA ASP A 37 -41.67 2.94 4.03
C ASP A 37 -40.40 3.80 4.08
N HIS A 38 -40.29 4.60 5.14
CA HIS A 38 -39.14 5.44 5.41
C HIS A 38 -37.85 4.63 5.59
N GLU A 39 -37.93 3.41 6.13
CA GLU A 39 -36.76 2.57 6.36
C GLU A 39 -36.21 2.06 5.03
N GLU A 40 -37.08 1.53 4.17
CA GLU A 40 -36.68 1.05 2.85
C GLU A 40 -36.23 2.19 1.93
N ALA A 41 -36.90 3.34 2.01
CA ALA A 41 -36.47 4.55 1.30
C ALA A 41 -35.08 5.01 1.74
N ALA A 42 -34.77 4.95 3.04
CA ALA A 42 -33.45 5.26 3.56
C ALA A 42 -32.39 4.29 3.04
N LYS A 43 -32.64 2.97 3.11
CA LYS A 43 -31.73 1.94 2.60
C LYS A 43 -31.45 2.10 1.11
N THR A 44 -32.49 2.34 0.31
CA THR A 44 -32.34 2.55 -1.14
C THR A 44 -31.47 3.78 -1.44
N ARG A 45 -31.73 4.90 -0.76
CA ARG A 45 -30.94 6.14 -0.91
C ARG A 45 -29.50 5.95 -0.45
N MET A 46 -29.29 5.26 0.66
CA MET A 46 -27.97 4.92 1.19
C MET A 46 -27.17 4.11 0.19
N SER A 47 -27.73 3.01 -0.31
CA SER A 47 -27.09 2.14 -1.32
C SER A 47 -26.71 2.92 -2.57
N LEU A 48 -27.60 3.79 -3.07
CA LEU A 48 -27.29 4.64 -4.22
C LEU A 48 -26.16 5.63 -3.91
N GLY A 49 -26.14 6.18 -2.69
CA GLY A 49 -25.05 7.04 -2.19
C GLY A 49 -23.69 6.32 -2.17
N LEU A 50 -23.65 5.11 -1.63
CA LEU A 50 -22.45 4.26 -1.58
C LEU A 50 -21.97 3.88 -2.99
N THR A 51 -22.87 3.57 -3.92
CA THR A 51 -22.53 3.31 -5.33
C THR A 51 -21.91 4.55 -5.99
N TYR A 52 -22.41 5.76 -5.69
CA TYR A 52 -21.79 6.98 -6.20
C TYR A 52 -20.40 7.22 -5.60
N LEU A 53 -20.18 6.88 -4.33
CA LEU A 53 -18.84 6.93 -3.72
C LEU A 53 -17.85 5.99 -4.42
N GLN A 54 -18.26 4.75 -4.70
CA GLN A 54 -17.43 3.79 -5.44
C GLN A 54 -17.02 4.28 -6.83
N ASN A 55 -17.83 5.16 -7.43
CA ASN A 55 -17.56 5.78 -8.73
C ASN A 55 -16.95 7.18 -8.62
N ASN A 56 -16.41 7.55 -7.45
CA ASN A 56 -15.81 8.86 -7.17
C ASN A 56 -16.74 10.07 -7.41
N ASN A 57 -18.05 9.87 -7.42
CA ASN A 57 -19.05 10.93 -7.62
C ASN A 57 -19.59 11.45 -6.28
N TYR A 58 -18.75 12.21 -5.58
CA TYR A 58 -19.03 12.72 -4.24
C TYR A 58 -20.29 13.59 -4.17
N THR A 59 -20.58 14.38 -5.20
CA THR A 59 -21.76 15.26 -5.22
C THR A 59 -23.07 14.47 -5.22
N GLN A 60 -23.18 13.43 -6.05
CA GLN A 60 -24.38 12.59 -6.09
C GLN A 60 -24.46 11.66 -4.88
N ALA A 61 -23.33 11.23 -4.35
CA ALA A 61 -23.28 10.49 -3.09
C ALA A 61 -23.92 11.30 -1.96
N LYS A 62 -23.44 12.53 -1.72
CA LYS A 62 -23.95 13.39 -0.64
C LYS A 62 -25.45 13.64 -0.74
N LYS A 63 -25.95 13.97 -1.94
CA LYS A 63 -27.39 14.21 -2.17
C LYS A 63 -28.26 13.00 -1.83
N ASN A 64 -27.77 11.78 -2.06
CA ASN A 64 -28.52 10.58 -1.74
C ASN A 64 -28.40 10.22 -0.27
N LEU A 65 -27.20 10.34 0.32
CA LEU A 65 -27.00 10.10 1.75
C LEU A 65 -27.78 11.09 2.62
N ASP A 66 -27.89 12.37 2.22
CA ASP A 66 -28.74 13.36 2.91
C ASP A 66 -30.22 12.98 2.91
N LYS A 67 -30.70 12.41 1.81
CA LYS A 67 -32.07 11.88 1.74
C LYS A 67 -32.22 10.63 2.60
N ALA A 68 -31.22 9.75 2.62
CA ALA A 68 -31.24 8.57 3.48
C ALA A 68 -31.34 8.99 4.95
N LEU A 69 -30.52 9.96 5.37
CA LEU A 69 -30.51 10.51 6.72
C LEU A 69 -31.83 11.21 7.06
N ALA A 70 -32.41 11.95 6.13
CA ALA A 70 -33.72 12.58 6.32
C ALA A 70 -34.86 11.55 6.48
N PHE A 71 -34.79 10.41 5.79
CA PHE A 71 -35.77 9.35 5.93
C PHE A 71 -35.61 8.54 7.22
N ASN A 72 -34.38 8.22 7.61
CA ASN A 72 -34.11 7.50 8.85
C ASN A 72 -32.85 8.03 9.56
N PRO A 73 -32.99 9.06 10.42
CA PRO A 73 -31.86 9.67 11.13
C PRO A 73 -31.28 8.80 12.24
N ARG A 74 -31.93 7.68 12.62
CA ARG A 74 -31.44 6.77 13.67
C ARG A 74 -30.98 5.42 13.12
N SER A 75 -30.81 5.29 11.80
CA SER A 75 -30.20 4.11 11.21
C SER A 75 -28.68 4.17 11.37
N ALA A 76 -28.12 3.18 12.08
CA ALA A 76 -26.67 3.05 12.25
C ALA A 76 -25.95 2.95 10.88
N ASP A 77 -26.52 2.21 9.92
CA ASP A 77 -25.95 2.08 8.58
C ASP A 77 -25.91 3.41 7.82
N VAL A 78 -26.96 4.23 7.95
CA VAL A 78 -27.01 5.56 7.30
C VAL A 78 -26.01 6.52 7.94
N GLN A 79 -25.89 6.50 9.27
CA GLN A 79 -24.89 7.28 10.01
C GLN A 79 -23.47 6.85 9.59
N TYR A 80 -23.22 5.55 9.52
CA TYR A 80 -21.97 4.98 9.01
C TYR A 80 -21.68 5.42 7.56
N ALA A 81 -22.66 5.38 6.66
CA ALA A 81 -22.48 5.80 5.27
C ALA A 81 -22.14 7.30 5.16
N MET A 82 -22.70 8.14 6.03
CA MET A 82 -22.32 9.55 6.15
C MET A 82 -20.89 9.72 6.68
N ALA A 83 -20.50 8.92 7.68
CA ALA A 83 -19.13 8.90 8.20
C ALA A 83 -18.13 8.56 7.10
N TYR A 84 -18.40 7.49 6.34
CA TYR A 84 -17.58 7.05 5.22
C TYR A 84 -17.48 8.11 4.11
N TYR A 85 -18.58 8.80 3.79
CA TYR A 85 -18.54 9.93 2.87
C TYR A 85 -17.57 11.02 3.34
N TYR A 86 -17.70 11.44 4.61
CA TYR A 86 -16.87 12.52 5.14
C TYR A 86 -15.40 12.15 5.26
N GLN A 87 -15.10 10.89 5.60
CA GLN A 87 -13.75 10.34 5.56
C GLN A 87 -13.14 10.46 4.15
N LEU A 88 -13.87 10.05 3.11
CA LEU A 88 -13.35 10.08 1.74
C LEU A 88 -13.10 11.50 1.21
N VAL A 89 -13.89 12.49 1.63
CA VAL A 89 -13.66 13.90 1.24
C VAL A 89 -12.69 14.63 2.17
N GLY A 90 -12.14 13.94 3.17
CA GLY A 90 -11.13 14.48 4.10
C GLY A 90 -11.69 15.36 5.22
N ASP A 91 -13.01 15.37 5.43
CA ASP A 91 -13.60 16.08 6.57
C ASP A 91 -13.65 15.17 7.80
N ASN A 92 -12.50 15.07 8.46
CA ASN A 92 -12.31 14.15 9.58
C ASN A 92 -13.18 14.51 10.79
N LEU A 93 -13.49 15.80 11.01
CA LEU A 93 -14.33 16.20 12.14
C LEU A 93 -15.75 15.67 11.99
N ARG A 94 -16.37 15.88 10.82
CA ARG A 94 -17.70 15.32 10.57
C ARG A 94 -17.67 13.81 10.49
N ALA A 95 -16.64 13.21 9.88
CA ALA A 95 -16.51 11.76 9.83
C ALA A 95 -16.53 11.15 11.24
N GLU A 96 -15.78 11.74 12.19
CA GLU A 96 -15.77 11.33 13.59
C GLU A 96 -17.17 11.36 14.22
N GLU A 97 -17.89 12.49 14.13
CA GLU A 97 -19.23 12.65 14.71
C GLU A 97 -20.21 11.57 14.20
N TYR A 98 -20.15 11.27 12.90
CA TYR A 98 -21.00 10.26 12.28
C TYR A 98 -20.59 8.83 12.64
N TYR A 99 -19.29 8.55 12.82
CA TYR A 99 -18.81 7.25 13.30
C TYR A 99 -19.22 7.00 14.75
N GLU A 100 -19.06 8.00 15.64
CA GLU A 100 -19.51 7.93 17.03
C GLU A 100 -21.02 7.67 17.10
N THR A 101 -21.81 8.41 16.31
CA THR A 101 -23.26 8.18 16.28
C THR A 101 -23.61 6.77 15.76
N ALA A 102 -22.89 6.27 14.76
CA ALA A 102 -23.15 4.95 14.20
C ALA A 102 -22.84 3.82 15.19
N ILE A 103 -21.71 3.90 15.92
CA ILE A 103 -21.32 2.89 16.90
C ILE A 103 -22.20 2.95 18.17
N ASP A 104 -22.67 4.13 18.56
CA ASP A 104 -23.63 4.27 19.67
C ASP A 104 -24.99 3.63 19.36
N LEU A 105 -25.43 3.71 18.10
CA LEU A 105 -26.69 3.11 17.65
C LEU A 105 -26.60 1.59 17.50
N ALA A 106 -25.41 1.06 17.20
CA ALA A 106 -25.18 -0.36 16.98
C ALA A 106 -23.81 -0.79 17.53
N PRO A 107 -23.64 -0.89 18.87
CA PRO A 107 -22.35 -1.15 19.51
C PRO A 107 -21.78 -2.53 19.16
N ASP A 108 -22.64 -3.50 18.87
CA ASP A 108 -22.25 -4.85 18.46
C ASP A 108 -22.15 -4.98 16.92
N ASN A 109 -22.00 -3.89 16.17
CA ASN A 109 -21.82 -3.98 14.72
C ASN A 109 -20.33 -4.00 14.36
N GLY A 110 -19.81 -5.20 14.06
CA GLY A 110 -18.40 -5.39 13.72
C GLY A 110 -17.96 -4.68 12.44
N ASP A 111 -18.85 -4.45 11.46
CA ASP A 111 -18.51 -3.71 10.24
C ASP A 111 -18.30 -2.22 10.53
N ILE A 112 -19.13 -1.63 11.41
CA ILE A 112 -18.97 -0.24 11.86
C ILE A 112 -17.69 -0.11 12.69
N ALA A 113 -17.46 -1.00 13.66
CA ALA A 113 -16.25 -1.01 14.48
C ALA A 113 -14.98 -1.16 13.62
N ASN A 114 -14.95 -2.10 12.67
CA ASN A 114 -13.82 -2.25 11.76
C ASN A 114 -13.56 -0.97 10.93
N SER A 115 -14.62 -0.35 10.41
CA SER A 115 -14.47 0.84 9.59
C SER A 115 -14.03 2.05 10.40
N TYR A 116 -14.55 2.19 11.62
CA TYR A 116 -14.13 3.24 12.54
C TYR A 116 -12.68 3.05 12.98
N GLY A 117 -12.25 1.80 13.21
CA GLY A 117 -10.85 1.45 13.43
C GLY A 117 -9.94 1.89 12.27
N ALA A 118 -10.36 1.65 11.03
CA ALA A 118 -9.62 2.09 9.84
C ALA A 118 -9.51 3.63 9.77
N PHE A 119 -10.61 4.34 10.05
CA PHE A 119 -10.62 5.79 10.14
C PHE A 119 -9.68 6.33 11.23
N LYS A 120 -9.71 5.75 12.44
CA LYS A 120 -8.77 6.08 13.52
C LYS A 120 -7.33 5.86 13.10
N CYS A 121 -7.03 4.78 12.40
CA CYS A 121 -5.69 4.50 11.91
C CYS A 121 -5.22 5.55 10.90
N GLN A 122 -6.09 5.91 9.95
CA GLN A 122 -5.81 6.96 8.96
C GLN A 122 -5.46 8.28 9.65
N ASN A 123 -6.13 8.61 10.76
CA ASN A 123 -5.87 9.83 11.53
C ASN A 123 -4.70 9.72 12.53
N GLY A 124 -4.03 8.56 12.61
CA GLY A 124 -2.91 8.33 13.53
C GLY A 124 -3.28 8.00 14.96
N GLU A 125 -4.56 7.77 15.22
CA GLU A 125 -5.05 7.31 16.52
C GLU A 125 -4.93 5.78 16.61
N TYR A 126 -3.70 5.28 16.50
CA TYR A 126 -3.41 3.86 16.30
C TYR A 126 -3.91 2.93 17.41
N GLU A 127 -3.78 3.35 18.67
CA GLU A 127 -4.24 2.53 19.80
C GLU A 127 -5.77 2.41 19.82
N LYS A 128 -6.49 3.50 19.49
CA LYS A 128 -7.95 3.45 19.32
C LYS A 128 -8.35 2.61 18.12
N ALA A 129 -7.61 2.72 17.01
CA ALA A 129 -7.81 1.89 15.83
C ALA A 129 -7.75 0.40 16.18
N LYS A 130 -6.68 0.01 16.89
CA LYS A 130 -6.46 -1.36 17.36
C LYS A 130 -7.60 -1.85 18.25
N ALA A 131 -8.08 -1.01 19.19
CA ALA A 131 -9.23 -1.34 20.03
C ALA A 131 -10.48 -1.63 19.19
N TYR A 132 -10.88 -0.72 18.29
CA TYR A 132 -12.06 -0.93 17.44
C TYR A 132 -11.95 -2.13 16.51
N PHE A 133 -10.77 -2.43 15.98
CA PHE A 133 -10.55 -3.64 15.21
C PHE A 133 -10.73 -4.91 16.06
N PHE A 134 -10.24 -4.91 17.30
CA PHE A 134 -10.45 -6.03 18.21
C PHE A 134 -11.91 -6.19 18.63
N ASP A 135 -12.62 -5.09 18.85
CA ASP A 135 -14.06 -5.12 19.13
C ASP A 135 -14.83 -5.77 17.96
N ALA A 136 -14.45 -5.46 16.72
CA ALA A 136 -15.04 -6.07 15.53
C ALA A 136 -14.83 -7.59 15.47
N ILE A 137 -13.60 -8.07 15.65
CA ILE A 137 -13.29 -9.52 15.51
C ILE A 137 -13.68 -10.37 16.72
N ASN A 138 -13.82 -9.76 17.90
CA ASN A 138 -14.31 -10.44 19.09
C ASN A 138 -15.83 -10.68 19.04
N ASN A 139 -16.54 -10.01 18.12
CA ASN A 139 -17.94 -10.28 17.88
C ASN A 139 -18.14 -11.61 17.14
N ARG A 140 -18.80 -12.56 17.81
CA ARG A 140 -19.03 -13.91 17.29
C ARG A 140 -19.83 -13.96 15.98
N LEU A 141 -20.67 -12.96 15.71
CA LEU A 141 -21.51 -12.91 14.49
C LEU A 141 -20.79 -12.22 13.32
N TYR A 142 -19.61 -11.65 13.55
CA TYR A 142 -18.88 -10.91 12.53
C TYR A 142 -18.21 -11.85 11.52
N ALA A 143 -18.60 -11.72 10.25
CA ALA A 143 -18.10 -12.59 9.18
C ALA A 143 -16.80 -12.09 8.54
N ASN A 144 -16.48 -10.79 8.68
CA ASN A 144 -15.42 -10.12 7.92
C ASN A 144 -14.07 -10.07 8.65
N ALA A 145 -13.80 -11.01 9.56
CA ALA A 145 -12.56 -11.05 10.35
C ALA A 145 -11.28 -10.97 9.51
N ALA A 146 -11.24 -11.64 8.34
CA ALA A 146 -10.10 -11.57 7.43
C ALA A 146 -9.81 -10.15 6.94
N GLN A 147 -10.85 -9.35 6.65
CA GLN A 147 -10.70 -7.96 6.25
C GLN A 147 -10.16 -7.10 7.40
N THR A 148 -10.63 -7.35 8.63
CA THR A 148 -10.17 -6.61 9.80
C THR A 148 -8.72 -6.89 10.15
N TYR A 149 -8.29 -8.15 10.09
CA TYR A 149 -6.87 -8.49 10.24
C TYR A 149 -6.01 -7.86 9.14
N GLU A 150 -6.48 -7.81 7.89
CA GLU A 150 -5.77 -7.06 6.83
C GLU A 150 -5.66 -5.56 7.16
N ASN A 151 -6.71 -4.95 7.73
CA ASN A 151 -6.68 -3.55 8.15
C ASN A 151 -5.73 -3.31 9.34
N LEU A 152 -5.72 -4.21 10.33
CA LEU A 152 -4.75 -4.21 11.43
C LEU A 152 -3.31 -4.30 10.90
N ALA A 153 -3.07 -5.19 9.94
CA ALA A 153 -1.76 -5.38 9.33
C ALA A 153 -1.28 -4.12 8.60
N LEU A 154 -2.15 -3.52 7.78
CA LEU A 154 -1.88 -2.25 7.10
C LEU A 154 -1.63 -1.11 8.11
N CYS A 155 -2.39 -1.09 9.20
CA CYS A 155 -2.22 -0.10 10.25
C CYS A 155 -0.89 -0.23 10.98
N ALA A 156 -0.49 -1.46 11.33
CA ALA A 156 0.81 -1.76 11.92
C ALA A 156 1.96 -1.45 10.96
N GLN A 157 1.81 -1.79 9.68
CA GLN A 157 2.78 -1.46 8.64
C GLN A 157 2.98 0.05 8.51
N SER A 158 1.91 0.84 8.58
CA SER A 158 1.99 2.32 8.53
C SER A 158 2.75 2.94 9.71
N GLN A 159 2.88 2.21 10.83
CA GLN A 159 3.66 2.57 12.02
C GLN A 159 5.10 2.02 11.96
N GLY A 160 5.46 1.29 10.91
CA GLY A 160 6.75 0.62 10.83
C GLY A 160 6.85 -0.67 11.66
N LYS A 161 5.74 -1.15 12.26
CA LYS A 161 5.71 -2.34 13.11
C LYS A 161 5.58 -3.61 12.24
N LEU A 162 6.69 -4.04 11.64
CA LEU A 162 6.74 -5.14 10.68
C LEU A 162 6.23 -6.47 11.24
N ASP A 163 6.70 -6.86 12.42
CA ASP A 163 6.37 -8.15 13.00
C ASP A 163 4.86 -8.25 13.29
N GLU A 164 4.27 -7.21 13.89
CA GLU A 164 2.81 -7.12 14.07
C GLU A 164 2.07 -7.18 12.73
N ALA A 165 2.56 -6.48 11.69
CA ALA A 165 1.93 -6.51 10.38
C ALA A 165 1.96 -7.92 9.76
N ILE A 166 3.08 -8.63 9.86
CA ILE A 166 3.23 -10.02 9.40
C ILE A 166 2.23 -10.93 10.13
N ASP A 167 2.18 -10.85 11.46
CA ASP A 167 1.27 -11.66 12.28
C ASP A 167 -0.19 -11.44 11.88
N TYR A 168 -0.61 -10.18 11.73
CA TYR A 168 -1.98 -9.86 11.31
C TYR A 168 -2.29 -10.30 9.88
N PHE A 169 -1.35 -10.21 8.93
CA PHE A 169 -1.56 -10.78 7.60
C PHE A 169 -1.69 -12.30 7.63
N GLN A 170 -0.90 -12.98 8.47
CA GLN A 170 -1.05 -14.43 8.67
C GLN A 170 -2.42 -14.77 9.24
N ASP A 171 -2.92 -14.01 10.22
CA ASP A 171 -4.26 -14.19 10.78
C ASP A 171 -5.35 -13.96 9.73
N ALA A 172 -5.24 -12.91 8.90
CA ALA A 172 -6.14 -12.70 7.78
C ALA A 172 -6.21 -13.93 6.84
N LEU A 173 -5.06 -14.56 6.57
CA LEU A 173 -4.96 -15.75 5.73
C LEU A 173 -5.41 -17.04 6.40
N LYS A 174 -5.42 -17.13 7.74
CA LYS A 174 -6.07 -18.24 8.47
C LYS A 174 -7.58 -18.22 8.24
N HIS A 175 -8.19 -17.04 8.17
CA HIS A 175 -9.61 -16.87 7.89
C HIS A 175 -9.95 -16.99 6.39
N GLN A 176 -9.10 -16.44 5.51
CA GLN A 176 -9.30 -16.48 4.06
C GLN A 176 -7.99 -16.82 3.32
N PRO A 177 -7.66 -18.10 3.12
CA PRO A 177 -6.37 -18.52 2.56
C PRO A 177 -6.07 -18.06 1.13
N ALA A 178 -7.12 -17.75 0.35
CA ALA A 178 -7.02 -17.33 -1.05
C ALA A 178 -7.09 -15.79 -1.22
N ARG A 179 -6.87 -15.02 -0.14
CA ARG A 179 -6.97 -13.56 -0.17
C ARG A 179 -5.76 -12.94 -0.85
N GLY A 180 -5.89 -12.68 -2.16
CA GLY A 180 -4.79 -12.23 -3.02
C GLY A 180 -4.03 -11.01 -2.50
N LYS A 181 -4.74 -9.96 -2.06
CA LYS A 181 -4.09 -8.74 -1.52
C LYS A 181 -3.22 -9.05 -0.29
N SER A 182 -3.75 -9.80 0.68
CA SER A 182 -2.98 -10.20 1.86
C SER A 182 -1.78 -11.08 1.51
N LEU A 183 -1.92 -12.02 0.56
CA LEU A 183 -0.80 -12.85 0.10
C LEU A 183 0.31 -12.01 -0.55
N PHE A 184 -0.07 -11.04 -1.39
CA PHE A 184 0.89 -10.15 -2.04
C PHE A 184 1.64 -9.30 -1.03
N LEU A 185 0.91 -8.58 -0.16
CA LEU A 185 1.50 -7.70 0.84
C LEU A 185 2.37 -8.47 1.83
N LEU A 186 1.95 -9.67 2.26
CA LEU A 186 2.77 -10.52 3.12
C LEU A 186 4.05 -10.98 2.41
N SER A 187 3.98 -11.28 1.11
CA SER A 187 5.17 -11.62 0.31
C SER A 187 6.14 -10.44 0.22
N GLU A 188 5.63 -9.21 0.06
CA GLU A 188 6.45 -8.00 0.13
C GLU A 188 7.09 -7.85 1.52
N LEU A 189 6.33 -8.02 2.61
CA LEU A 189 6.87 -7.91 3.97
C LEU A 189 7.98 -8.92 4.24
N TYR A 190 7.82 -10.18 3.81
CA TYR A 190 8.89 -11.16 3.91
C TYR A 190 10.10 -10.81 3.04
N THR A 191 9.88 -10.23 1.85
CA THR A 191 10.96 -9.80 0.95
C THR A 191 11.78 -8.68 1.58
N VAL A 192 11.14 -7.65 2.14
CA VAL A 192 11.86 -6.53 2.76
C VAL A 192 12.57 -6.91 4.06
N SER A 193 12.06 -7.94 4.74
CA SER A 193 12.63 -8.55 5.95
C SER A 193 13.62 -9.67 5.64
N GLU A 194 13.94 -9.89 4.36
CA GLU A 194 14.92 -10.88 3.87
C GLU A 194 14.60 -12.34 4.26
N GLN A 195 13.33 -12.63 4.51
CA GLN A 195 12.79 -13.96 4.77
C GLN A 195 12.43 -14.66 3.46
N TRP A 196 13.44 -14.93 2.64
CA TRP A 196 13.28 -15.29 1.22
C TRP A 196 12.43 -16.55 0.97
N GLU A 197 12.57 -17.58 1.82
CA GLU A 197 11.79 -18.81 1.71
C GLU A 197 10.30 -18.57 1.96
N LEU A 198 9.98 -17.72 2.95
CA LEU A 198 8.62 -17.35 3.27
C LEU A 198 8.04 -16.43 2.19
N ALA A 199 8.83 -15.50 1.66
CA ALA A 199 8.45 -14.66 0.53
C ALA A 199 8.10 -15.50 -0.71
N GLU A 200 8.99 -16.41 -1.12
CA GLU A 200 8.79 -17.27 -2.29
C GLU A 200 7.56 -18.17 -2.13
N SER A 201 7.42 -18.84 -0.97
CA SER A 201 6.30 -19.74 -0.73
C SER A 201 4.95 -19.02 -0.64
N THR A 202 4.93 -17.78 -0.14
CA THR A 202 3.72 -16.94 -0.08
C THR A 202 3.37 -16.40 -1.46
N LEU A 203 4.36 -15.98 -2.26
CA LEU A 203 4.14 -15.51 -3.62
C LEU A 203 3.57 -16.63 -4.52
N ARG A 204 4.05 -17.87 -4.38
CA ARG A 204 3.46 -19.05 -5.07
C ARG A 204 2.00 -19.31 -4.69
N LYS A 205 1.55 -18.90 -3.50
CA LYS A 205 0.12 -18.93 -3.14
C LYS A 205 -0.63 -17.82 -3.86
N TYR A 206 -0.07 -16.60 -3.90
CA TYR A 206 -0.62 -15.47 -4.64
C TYR A 206 -0.84 -15.80 -6.13
N GLU A 207 0.18 -16.37 -6.80
CA GLU A 207 0.15 -16.74 -8.22
C GLU A 207 -0.97 -17.73 -8.59
N ARG A 208 -1.48 -18.50 -7.60
CA ARG A 208 -2.59 -19.45 -7.82
C ARG A 208 -3.97 -18.80 -7.78
N VAL A 209 -4.09 -17.61 -7.20
CA VAL A 209 -5.39 -16.95 -6.96
C VAL A 209 -5.52 -15.60 -7.66
N ALA A 210 -4.40 -15.04 -8.11
CA ALA A 210 -4.34 -13.75 -8.78
C ALA A 210 -3.70 -13.86 -10.16
N LYS A 211 -3.97 -12.86 -11.01
CA LYS A 211 -3.34 -12.75 -12.32
C LYS A 211 -1.89 -12.31 -12.15
N VAL A 212 -1.05 -12.76 -13.07
CA VAL A 212 0.30 -12.23 -13.21
C VAL A 212 0.22 -10.76 -13.61
N THR A 213 0.91 -9.91 -12.85
CA THR A 213 1.07 -8.46 -13.06
C THR A 213 2.56 -8.09 -13.11
N PRO A 214 2.92 -6.91 -13.63
CA PRO A 214 4.29 -6.39 -13.54
C PRO A 214 4.84 -6.43 -12.11
N ASP A 215 4.05 -6.01 -11.12
CA ASP A 215 4.47 -6.00 -9.71
C ASP A 215 4.74 -7.40 -9.17
N SER A 216 3.90 -8.38 -9.51
CA SER A 216 4.12 -9.76 -9.06
C SER A 216 5.35 -10.40 -9.67
N LEU A 217 5.68 -10.09 -10.94
CA LEU A 217 6.90 -10.57 -11.58
C LEU A 217 8.14 -9.84 -11.06
N TRP A 218 8.02 -8.55 -10.77
CA TRP A 218 9.09 -7.79 -10.15
C TRP A 218 9.40 -8.32 -8.75
N LEU A 219 8.37 -8.62 -7.96
CA LEU A 219 8.52 -9.23 -6.65
C LEU A 219 9.18 -10.62 -6.76
N ALA A 220 8.77 -11.45 -7.73
CA ALA A 220 9.42 -12.73 -8.01
C ALA A 220 10.90 -12.57 -8.39
N TYR A 221 11.23 -11.57 -9.21
CA TYR A 221 12.59 -11.19 -9.59
C TYR A 221 13.44 -10.81 -8.36
N GLU A 222 12.94 -9.92 -7.50
CA GLU A 222 13.68 -9.47 -6.31
C GLU A 222 13.86 -10.62 -5.29
N ILE A 223 12.86 -11.49 -5.11
CA ILE A 223 12.98 -12.69 -4.26
C ILE A 223 14.05 -13.64 -4.81
N ALA A 224 14.01 -13.97 -6.10
CA ALA A 224 15.00 -14.85 -6.72
C ALA A 224 16.42 -14.28 -6.62
N LYS A 225 16.55 -12.96 -6.86
CA LYS A 225 17.82 -12.25 -6.69
C LYS A 225 18.32 -12.30 -5.25
N GLY A 226 17.45 -12.06 -4.25
CA GLY A 226 17.78 -12.14 -2.83
C GLY A 226 18.28 -13.52 -2.40
N LYS A 227 17.74 -14.58 -3.00
CA LYS A 227 18.20 -15.97 -2.82
C LYS A 227 19.50 -16.30 -3.56
N GLY A 228 20.03 -15.39 -4.38
CA GLY A 228 21.17 -15.66 -5.26
C GLY A 228 20.83 -16.55 -6.47
N ASP A 229 19.56 -16.80 -6.75
CA ASP A 229 19.09 -17.58 -7.90
C ASP A 229 19.03 -16.67 -9.15
N VAL A 230 20.20 -16.41 -9.72
CA VAL A 230 20.38 -15.51 -10.87
C VAL A 230 19.62 -16.00 -12.11
N GLU A 231 19.52 -17.31 -12.29
CA GLU A 231 18.81 -17.91 -13.42
C GLU A 231 17.31 -17.63 -13.33
N LYS A 232 16.66 -17.91 -12.19
CA LYS A 232 15.24 -17.59 -12.00
C LYS A 232 14.98 -16.10 -12.06
N ALA A 233 15.84 -15.29 -11.44
CA ALA A 233 15.71 -13.83 -11.51
C ALA A 233 15.70 -13.38 -12.97
N THR A 234 16.66 -13.83 -13.78
CA THR A 234 16.70 -13.51 -15.21
C THR A 234 15.43 -13.99 -15.93
N GLY A 235 14.95 -15.20 -15.63
CA GLY A 235 13.71 -15.74 -16.19
C GLY A 235 12.49 -14.85 -15.92
N TYR A 236 12.29 -14.40 -14.67
CA TYR A 236 11.21 -13.47 -14.33
C TYR A 236 11.39 -12.11 -15.01
N GLY A 237 12.63 -11.63 -15.10
CA GLY A 237 12.99 -10.42 -15.83
C GLY A 237 12.59 -10.45 -17.31
N GLU A 238 12.99 -11.50 -18.02
CA GLU A 238 12.62 -11.67 -19.43
C GLU A 238 11.12 -11.91 -19.62
N MET A 239 10.45 -12.54 -18.64
CA MET A 239 8.99 -12.64 -18.64
C MET A 239 8.31 -11.26 -18.55
N MET A 240 8.83 -10.33 -17.74
CA MET A 240 8.34 -8.94 -17.70
C MET A 240 8.52 -8.25 -19.05
N VAL A 241 9.69 -8.40 -19.69
CA VAL A 241 9.96 -7.86 -21.03
C VAL A 241 8.97 -8.39 -22.06
N SER A 242 8.66 -9.69 -22.00
CA SER A 242 7.75 -10.32 -22.95
C SER A 242 6.28 -9.98 -22.72
N LEU A 243 5.82 -9.93 -21.47
CA LEU A 243 4.39 -9.79 -21.15
C LEU A 243 3.96 -8.33 -20.91
N PHE A 244 4.88 -7.49 -20.46
CA PHE A 244 4.60 -6.12 -20.02
C PHE A 244 5.69 -5.13 -20.49
N PRO A 245 5.97 -5.03 -21.80
CA PRO A 245 7.08 -4.22 -22.33
C PRO A 245 6.98 -2.73 -21.96
N GLU A 246 5.77 -2.19 -21.81
CA GLU A 246 5.54 -0.77 -21.52
C GLU A 246 5.60 -0.42 -20.03
N SER A 247 5.66 -1.41 -19.13
CA SER A 247 5.71 -1.16 -17.69
C SER A 247 7.02 -0.49 -17.27
N GLU A 248 6.95 0.48 -16.36
CA GLU A 248 8.13 1.12 -15.77
C GLU A 248 9.06 0.11 -15.06
N LEU A 249 8.51 -0.94 -14.46
CA LEU A 249 9.29 -2.03 -13.85
C LEU A 249 10.10 -2.81 -14.89
N THR A 250 9.54 -3.01 -16.07
CA THR A 250 10.23 -3.65 -17.20
C THR A 250 11.37 -2.77 -17.71
N LYS A 251 11.11 -1.46 -17.90
CA LYS A 251 12.15 -0.49 -18.29
C LYS A 251 13.30 -0.48 -17.27
N ARG A 252 12.98 -0.52 -15.97
CA ARG A 252 13.97 -0.63 -14.87
C ARG A 252 14.79 -1.91 -14.97
N TYR A 253 14.15 -3.06 -15.21
CA TYR A 253 14.86 -4.33 -15.39
C TYR A 253 15.84 -4.26 -16.58
N ILE A 254 15.40 -3.76 -17.74
CA ILE A 254 16.24 -3.62 -18.93
C ILE A 254 17.45 -2.71 -18.63
N ALA A 255 17.24 -1.56 -18.01
CA ALA A 255 18.33 -0.64 -17.65
C ALA A 255 19.36 -1.30 -16.73
N LYS A 256 18.91 -2.07 -15.72
CA LYS A 256 19.79 -2.85 -14.83
C LYS A 256 20.57 -3.91 -15.61
N ARG A 257 19.90 -4.67 -16.48
CA ARG A 257 20.49 -5.73 -17.30
C ARG A 257 21.58 -5.19 -18.22
N ASP A 258 21.29 -4.12 -18.95
CA ASP A 258 22.21 -3.51 -19.92
C ASP A 258 23.43 -2.89 -19.21
N SER A 259 23.22 -2.27 -18.05
CA SER A 259 24.31 -1.80 -17.18
C SER A 259 25.23 -2.95 -16.75
N MET A 260 24.67 -4.07 -16.29
CA MET A 260 25.46 -5.24 -15.90
C MET A 260 26.25 -5.82 -17.09
N GLN A 261 25.63 -5.97 -18.26
CA GLN A 261 26.29 -6.44 -19.47
C GLN A 261 27.45 -5.52 -19.89
N SER A 262 27.24 -4.20 -19.83
CA SER A 262 28.29 -3.22 -20.16
C SER A 262 29.49 -3.30 -19.21
N ARG A 263 29.27 -3.59 -17.92
CA ARG A 263 30.34 -3.79 -16.93
C ARG A 263 31.13 -5.06 -17.21
N VAL A 264 30.46 -6.17 -17.50
CA VAL A 264 31.12 -7.44 -17.87
C VAL A 264 31.99 -7.26 -19.12
N VAL A 265 31.48 -6.58 -20.15
CA VAL A 265 32.26 -6.32 -21.38
C VAL A 265 33.50 -5.47 -21.10
N LYS A 266 33.43 -4.48 -20.18
CA LYS A 266 34.61 -3.69 -19.77
C LYS A 266 35.64 -4.55 -19.04
N THR A 267 35.22 -5.39 -18.08
CA THR A 267 36.13 -6.25 -17.30
C THR A 267 36.84 -7.28 -18.19
N VAL A 268 36.13 -7.89 -19.14
CA VAL A 268 36.73 -8.85 -20.08
C VAL A 268 37.73 -8.17 -21.01
N LYS A 269 37.48 -6.91 -21.43
CA LYS A 269 38.43 -6.14 -22.26
C LYS A 269 39.66 -5.68 -21.47
N SER A 270 39.52 -5.29 -20.20
CA SER A 270 40.69 -4.92 -19.37
C SER A 270 41.56 -6.14 -19.00
N SER A 271 40.95 -7.31 -18.76
CA SER A 271 41.71 -8.54 -18.46
C SER A 271 42.41 -9.14 -19.68
N SER A 272 41.91 -8.87 -20.89
CA SER A 272 42.51 -9.34 -22.14
C SER A 272 43.60 -8.39 -22.68
N SER A 273 43.71 -7.17 -22.16
CA SER A 273 44.79 -6.23 -22.51
C SER A 273 46.08 -6.39 -21.69
N GLU A 274 46.10 -7.23 -20.64
CA GLU A 274 47.30 -7.45 -19.80
C GLU A 274 48.13 -8.70 -20.16
N GLN A 275 47.72 -9.50 -21.15
CA GLN A 275 48.45 -10.71 -21.56
C GLN A 275 49.36 -10.54 -22.78
N THR A 276 49.63 -9.31 -23.23
CA THR A 276 50.51 -9.04 -24.38
C THR A 276 51.70 -8.13 -24.00
N SER A 277 52.36 -8.41 -22.89
CA SER A 277 53.74 -7.94 -22.67
C SER A 277 54.40 -8.71 -21.53
N LYS A 278 54.93 -9.90 -21.85
CA LYS A 278 56.13 -10.48 -21.24
C LYS A 278 56.43 -11.83 -21.90
N GLN A 279 57.18 -11.77 -22.99
CA GLN A 279 58.03 -12.88 -23.38
C GLN A 279 59.31 -12.32 -24.02
N SER A 280 60.38 -12.30 -23.22
CA SER A 280 61.80 -12.41 -23.64
C SER A 280 62.69 -11.82 -22.55
N ILE A 281 63.33 -12.67 -21.75
CA ILE A 281 64.79 -12.81 -21.62
C ILE A 281 65.05 -14.10 -20.85
N SER A 282 66.02 -14.85 -21.36
CA SER A 282 66.35 -16.25 -21.08
C SER A 282 67.23 -16.45 -19.85
N GLU A 283 67.12 -17.67 -19.31
CA GLU A 283 68.21 -18.57 -18.88
C GLU A 283 69.08 -18.27 -17.62
N GLN A 284 69.32 -19.38 -16.90
CA GLN A 284 70.33 -19.66 -15.86
C GLN A 284 69.99 -19.35 -14.39
N SER A 285 69.58 -20.37 -13.63
CA SER A 285 70.47 -21.04 -12.67
C SER A 285 69.70 -22.08 -11.84
N GLU A 286 70.38 -23.21 -11.63
CA GLU A 286 69.91 -24.39 -10.91
C GLU A 286 69.99 -24.23 -9.38
N ALA A 287 69.19 -25.06 -8.70
CA ALA A 287 69.45 -25.76 -7.43
C ALA A 287 69.67 -24.94 -6.13
N LEU A 288 68.83 -25.18 -5.11
CA LEU A 288 69.11 -26.10 -3.97
C LEU A 288 68.14 -25.91 -2.78
N SER A 289 67.77 -27.04 -2.16
CA SER A 289 67.41 -27.26 -0.74
C SER A 289 66.07 -26.71 -0.22
N ALA A 290 65.06 -27.49 0.18
CA ALA A 290 64.97 -28.57 1.18
C ALA A 290 65.12 -28.13 2.66
N GLN A 291 64.03 -28.41 3.40
CA GLN A 291 63.93 -28.81 4.82
C GLN A 291 64.06 -27.78 5.95
N GLN A 292 62.95 -27.60 6.70
CA GLN A 292 62.71 -28.07 8.10
C GLN A 292 61.41 -27.39 8.59
N ALA A 293 60.28 -28.05 8.84
CA ALA A 293 59.96 -29.14 9.78
C ALA A 293 59.91 -28.71 11.27
N LEU A 294 58.67 -28.69 11.79
CA LEU A 294 58.21 -29.19 13.10
C LEU A 294 58.49 -28.39 14.39
N SER A 295 57.40 -28.00 15.06
CA SER A 295 57.06 -28.38 16.45
C SER A 295 55.74 -27.69 16.84
N ASN A 296 54.58 -28.37 16.84
CA ASN A 296 53.97 -29.10 17.97
C ASN A 296 53.81 -28.30 19.28
N GLY A 297 52.58 -28.32 19.81
CA GLY A 297 52.27 -27.99 21.20
C GLY A 297 50.79 -27.70 21.45
N GLU A 298 50.03 -28.74 21.75
CA GLU A 298 48.63 -28.73 22.19
C GLU A 298 48.38 -28.02 23.54
N ALA A 299 47.09 -27.78 23.80
CA ALA A 299 46.38 -27.86 25.09
C ALA A 299 45.98 -26.56 25.81
N GLU A 300 44.68 -26.25 25.75
CA GLU A 300 43.84 -25.80 26.88
C GLU A 300 43.84 -26.88 28.00
N PRO A 301 43.45 -26.62 29.28
CA PRO A 301 42.23 -25.88 29.67
C PRO A 301 42.24 -25.17 31.06
N THR A 302 41.04 -24.69 31.45
CA THR A 302 40.51 -24.42 32.83
C THR A 302 40.97 -23.13 33.53
N THR A 303 40.26 -22.47 34.46
CA THR A 303 38.85 -22.25 34.89
C THR A 303 38.93 -21.27 36.07
N SER A 304 37.82 -20.56 36.35
CA SER A 304 37.48 -19.93 37.66
C SER A 304 38.22 -18.62 37.99
N ASP A 305 37.70 -17.64 38.74
CA ASP A 305 36.48 -17.48 39.54
C ASP A 305 36.35 -15.99 39.95
N LYS A 306 35.13 -15.55 40.32
CA LYS A 306 34.74 -14.44 41.24
C LYS A 306 35.29 -13.01 41.02
N GLY A 307 34.51 -11.94 41.22
CA GLY A 307 33.15 -11.81 41.71
C GLY A 307 32.82 -10.34 42.08
N ILE A 308 31.50 -10.08 42.14
CA ILE A 308 30.75 -9.27 43.13
C ILE A 308 31.14 -7.79 43.30
N THR A 309 30.20 -6.89 42.96
CA THR A 309 29.42 -6.14 43.97
C THR A 309 28.19 -5.47 43.36
N GLU A 310 27.02 -5.83 43.91
CA GLU A 310 25.80 -5.02 43.93
C GLU A 310 25.97 -3.88 44.94
N GLU A 311 25.34 -2.73 44.68
CA GLU A 311 24.79 -1.92 45.75
C GLU A 311 23.54 -1.17 45.25
N GLN A 312 22.40 -1.52 45.84
CA GLN A 312 21.15 -0.76 45.81
C GLN A 312 21.24 0.36 46.85
N SER A 313 20.73 1.56 46.53
CA SER A 313 20.09 2.39 47.55
C SER A 313 19.00 3.27 46.94
N ALA A 314 18.03 3.60 47.79
CA ALA A 314 16.68 4.01 47.46
C ALA A 314 16.46 5.54 47.43
N ALA A 315 15.44 5.93 46.66
CA ALA A 315 14.44 7.00 46.85
C ALA A 315 14.83 8.37 47.41
N SER A 316 14.49 9.44 46.67
CA SER A 316 13.56 10.50 47.11
C SER A 316 13.27 11.53 46.01
N ASP A 317 12.10 12.15 46.12
CA ASP A 317 11.40 13.12 45.26
C ASP A 317 12.12 14.45 44.94
N ASP A 318 11.44 15.21 44.07
CA ASP A 318 11.59 16.62 43.66
C ASP A 318 12.57 16.97 42.52
N GLU A 319 12.02 17.19 41.32
CA GLU A 319 12.26 18.43 40.55
C GLU A 319 11.33 18.51 39.33
N GLN A 320 10.15 19.11 39.53
CA GLN A 320 9.45 19.82 38.47
C GLN A 320 10.14 21.17 38.27
N THR A 321 10.23 21.62 37.01
CA THR A 321 10.60 22.98 36.53
C THR A 321 11.97 23.13 35.82
N THR A 322 12.24 22.34 34.78
CA THR A 322 13.27 22.68 33.75
C THR A 322 13.05 22.04 32.36
N THR A 323 11.92 21.38 32.11
CA THR A 323 11.66 20.63 30.86
C THR A 323 10.90 21.40 29.77
N ALA A 324 10.44 22.62 30.04
CA ALA A 324 9.67 23.41 29.07
C ALA A 324 10.53 24.28 28.14
N GLN A 325 11.73 24.68 28.56
CA GLN A 325 12.55 25.62 27.81
C GLN A 325 13.60 24.93 26.91
N VAL A 326 14.15 23.79 27.34
CA VAL A 326 15.05 22.96 26.51
C VAL A 326 14.31 22.37 25.30
N ARG A 327 13.02 22.01 25.44
CA ARG A 327 12.18 21.50 24.33
C ARG A 327 11.78 22.57 23.29
N ALA A 328 11.81 23.85 23.67
CA ALA A 328 11.44 24.94 22.77
C ALA A 328 12.62 25.37 21.89
N ASP A 329 13.84 25.34 22.46
CA ASP A 329 15.07 25.68 21.73
C ASP A 329 15.54 24.52 20.84
N ASP A 330 15.35 23.26 21.24
CA ASP A 330 15.58 22.09 20.36
C ASP A 330 14.59 22.02 19.19
N LYS A 331 13.37 22.55 19.35
CA LYS A 331 12.38 22.66 18.26
C LYS A 331 12.73 23.75 17.25
N LYS A 332 13.47 24.77 17.67
CA LYS A 332 13.88 25.87 16.78
C LYS A 332 15.21 25.57 16.10
N ILE A 333 16.17 24.98 16.81
CA ILE A 333 17.46 24.56 16.26
C ILE A 333 17.28 23.38 15.29
N ASN A 334 16.37 22.42 15.56
CA ASN A 334 16.06 21.36 14.59
C ASN A 334 15.13 21.80 13.44
N ALA A 335 14.45 22.96 13.54
CA ALA A 335 13.69 23.53 12.43
C ALA A 335 14.56 24.41 11.52
N GLU A 336 15.60 25.06 12.07
CA GLU A 336 16.55 25.87 11.28
C GLU A 336 17.70 25.06 10.68
N LEU A 337 18.05 23.89 11.24
CA LEU A 337 19.00 22.95 10.62
C LEU A 337 18.36 21.99 9.58
N SER A 338 17.04 21.95 9.44
CA SER A 338 16.34 21.17 8.38
C SER A 338 15.85 22.03 7.22
N ALA A 339 16.12 23.35 7.23
CA ALA A 339 15.48 24.29 6.34
C ALA A 339 16.04 24.33 4.90
N GLN A 340 17.00 23.47 4.52
CA GLN A 340 17.54 23.52 3.15
C GLN A 340 18.04 22.20 2.52
N SER A 341 17.82 21.04 3.15
CA SER A 341 18.00 19.70 2.56
C SER A 341 17.18 18.73 3.41
N ASP A 342 16.12 18.05 3.00
CA ASP A 342 15.81 17.44 1.71
C ASP A 342 14.28 17.44 1.52
N LYS A 343 13.73 18.32 0.67
CA LYS A 343 12.28 18.28 0.32
C LYS A 343 11.90 16.98 -0.41
N PHE A 344 12.90 16.26 -0.92
CA PHE A 344 12.73 15.06 -1.69
C PHE A 344 13.86 14.06 -1.40
N HIS A 345 13.55 12.78 -1.58
CA HIS A 345 14.51 11.69 -1.55
C HIS A 345 14.70 11.12 -2.95
N VAL A 346 15.96 10.97 -3.37
CA VAL A 346 16.27 10.23 -4.59
C VAL A 346 16.44 8.76 -4.25
N VAL A 347 15.51 7.94 -4.74
CA VAL A 347 15.45 6.50 -4.47
C VAL A 347 16.76 5.84 -4.88
N LYS A 348 17.41 5.15 -3.95
CA LYS A 348 18.65 4.40 -4.18
C LYS A 348 18.35 3.00 -4.68
N GLU A 349 19.39 2.36 -5.21
CA GLU A 349 19.28 0.97 -5.65
C GLU A 349 18.94 0.04 -4.48
N GLY A 350 17.89 -0.77 -4.62
CA GLY A 350 17.43 -1.71 -3.59
C GLY A 350 16.49 -1.11 -2.55
N GLU A 351 16.23 0.20 -2.59
CA GLU A 351 15.19 0.80 -1.76
C GLU A 351 13.80 0.51 -2.32
N ASN A 352 12.86 0.39 -1.38
CA ASN A 352 11.43 0.28 -1.64
C ASN A 352 10.71 1.33 -0.78
N LEU A 353 9.46 1.62 -1.14
CA LEU A 353 8.73 2.74 -0.55
C LEU A 353 8.60 2.60 0.97
N TYR A 354 8.52 1.38 1.47
CA TYR A 354 8.50 1.07 2.88
C TYR A 354 9.82 1.41 3.59
N ARG A 355 10.98 1.02 3.05
CA ARG A 355 12.28 1.37 3.65
C ARG A 355 12.50 2.89 3.68
N ILE A 356 12.01 3.59 2.67
CA ILE A 356 12.06 5.06 2.61
C ILE A 356 11.09 5.68 3.61
N SER A 357 9.90 5.11 3.76
CA SER A 357 8.92 5.54 4.75
C SER A 357 9.50 5.47 6.17
N LEU A 358 10.21 4.39 6.48
CA LEU A 358 10.95 4.27 7.74
C LEU A 358 12.08 5.30 7.86
N LEU A 359 12.90 5.44 6.81
CA LEU A 359 14.08 6.32 6.82
C LEU A 359 13.73 7.77 7.17
N TYR A 360 12.60 8.26 6.66
CA TYR A 360 12.14 9.63 6.87
C TYR A 360 11.04 9.75 7.92
N ASN A 361 10.63 8.65 8.54
CA ASN A 361 9.52 8.60 9.48
C ASN A 361 8.23 9.23 8.91
N ILE A 362 7.97 8.98 7.62
CA ILE A 362 6.74 9.38 6.91
C ILE A 362 5.96 8.09 6.67
N ARG A 363 4.64 8.09 6.86
CA ARG A 363 3.85 6.89 6.57
C ARG A 363 3.98 6.52 5.11
N MET A 364 4.07 5.22 4.82
CA MET A 364 4.16 4.72 3.46
C MET A 364 2.99 5.20 2.58
N THR A 365 1.76 5.18 3.09
CA THR A 365 0.57 5.69 2.39
C THR A 365 0.66 7.19 2.09
N THR A 366 1.19 7.96 3.03
CA THR A 366 1.43 9.40 2.83
C THR A 366 2.46 9.65 1.75
N LEU A 367 3.55 8.87 1.70
CA LEU A 367 4.50 8.94 0.59
C LEU A 367 3.86 8.53 -0.75
N GLN A 368 2.95 7.54 -0.77
CA GLN A 368 2.20 7.19 -1.98
C GLN A 368 1.35 8.35 -2.46
N GLU A 369 0.57 8.96 -1.56
CA GLU A 369 -0.31 10.09 -1.88
C GLU A 369 0.47 11.29 -2.40
N TRP A 370 1.54 11.71 -1.71
CA TRP A 370 2.36 12.87 -2.11
C TRP A 370 3.08 12.69 -3.44
N ASN A 371 3.29 11.44 -3.87
CA ASN A 371 4.02 11.10 -5.09
C ASN A 371 3.12 10.44 -6.15
N ASN A 372 1.80 10.43 -5.95
CA ASN A 372 0.81 9.84 -6.85
C ASN A 372 1.17 8.39 -7.27
N LEU A 373 1.58 7.56 -6.31
CA LEU A 373 2.00 6.18 -6.54
C LEU A 373 0.81 5.22 -6.37
N GLU A 374 0.47 4.48 -7.43
CA GLU A 374 -0.65 3.52 -7.42
C GLU A 374 -0.39 2.29 -6.54
N ASN A 375 0.88 1.91 -6.32
CA ASN A 375 1.26 0.79 -5.44
C ASN A 375 2.70 0.95 -4.89
N THR A 376 3.09 0.07 -3.95
CA THR A 376 4.38 0.06 -3.23
C THR A 376 5.57 -0.37 -4.10
N GLY A 377 5.30 -1.11 -5.18
CA GLY A 377 6.28 -1.50 -6.19
C GLY A 377 6.69 -0.38 -7.14
N ALA A 378 5.92 0.71 -7.19
CA ALA A 378 6.03 1.76 -8.20
C ALA A 378 7.29 2.65 -8.12
N ILE A 379 8.19 2.46 -7.16
CA ILE A 379 9.36 3.34 -7.04
C ILE A 379 10.61 2.80 -7.74
N ILE A 380 11.23 3.65 -8.55
CA ILE A 380 12.41 3.33 -9.34
C ILE A 380 13.66 4.04 -8.79
N ALA A 381 14.82 3.39 -8.85
CA ALA A 381 16.07 4.03 -8.43
C ALA A 381 16.35 5.26 -9.32
N GLY A 382 16.71 6.38 -8.71
CA GLY A 382 16.82 7.69 -9.36
C GLY A 382 15.51 8.48 -9.39
N GLN A 383 14.36 7.89 -9.06
CA GLN A 383 13.12 8.63 -8.88
C GLN A 383 13.25 9.59 -7.71
N THR A 384 12.77 10.80 -7.91
CA THR A 384 12.62 11.78 -6.84
C THR A 384 11.27 11.56 -6.18
N LEU A 385 11.28 11.21 -4.91
CA LEU A 385 10.10 11.13 -4.06
C LEU A 385 10.05 12.37 -3.18
N TRP A 386 8.98 13.14 -3.30
CA TRP A 386 8.68 14.22 -2.39
C TRP A 386 8.44 13.67 -0.98
N LEU A 387 9.18 14.23 -0.03
CA LEU A 387 9.08 13.96 1.40
C LEU A 387 8.21 15.01 2.10
N VAL A 388 7.51 15.83 1.31
CA VAL A 388 6.64 16.92 1.78
C VAL A 388 5.31 16.91 1.01
N PRO A 389 4.21 17.44 1.61
CA PRO A 389 2.91 17.52 0.95
C PRO A 389 2.96 18.30 -0.37
N PRO A 390 2.05 18.04 -1.33
CA PRO A 390 1.99 18.76 -2.61
C PRO A 390 2.04 20.29 -2.50
N SER A 391 1.45 20.86 -1.45
CA SER A 391 1.48 22.32 -1.19
C SER A 391 2.88 22.89 -0.88
N MET A 392 3.87 22.04 -0.63
CA MET A 392 5.25 22.41 -0.29
C MET A 392 6.28 21.93 -1.33
N GLN A 393 5.82 21.29 -2.41
CA GLN A 393 6.68 20.74 -3.47
C GLN A 393 7.11 21.82 -4.49
N GLU A 394 6.37 22.92 -4.57
CA GLU A 394 6.69 24.06 -5.42
C GLU A 394 7.39 25.17 -4.61
N GLU A 395 8.65 25.45 -4.95
CA GLU A 395 9.30 26.76 -4.81
C GLU A 395 10.07 27.09 -6.09
#